data_AF-A0A1V5LM55-F1
#
_entry.id   AF-A0A1V5LM55-F1
#
_cell.length_a   1.000
_cell.length_b   1.000
_cell.length_c   1.000
_cell.angle_alpha   90.00
_cell.angle_beta   90.00
_cell.angle_gamma   90.00
#
_symmetry.space_group_name_H-M   'P 1'
#
loop_
_entity.id
_entity.type
_entity.pdbx_description
1 polymer ?
#
loop_
_entity_poly.entity_id
_entity_poly.type
_entity_poly.pdbx_seq_one_letter_code
_entity_poly.pdbx_strand_id
1 'polypeptide(L)'
;MLKGLRDIAVPGGIAHAFNGSPQQAQAFIALGFKLGFGGAVTYDRALQLRRPVDLEHFTPSPEVAAQINRDGKLRVSPENPRYLEVLATLLDLLEAAEGHVAAAATALGITTTNFINLLHRDPKLWTAALALRKRFGLGPLKT
;
A
#
# COMPACT_ATOMS: atom_id res chain seq x y z
N MET A 1 -18.52 -20.83 -9.42
CA MET A 1 -17.42 -21.75 -9.03
C MET A 1 -17.47 -22.15 -7.54
N LEU A 2 -18.64 -22.47 -6.97
CA LEU A 2 -18.77 -22.83 -5.53
C LEU A 2 -19.56 -24.13 -5.28
N LYS A 3 -19.72 -24.96 -6.32
CA LYS A 3 -20.51 -26.21 -6.23
C LYS A 3 -19.69 -27.50 -6.39
N GLY A 4 -18.43 -27.43 -6.84
CA GLY A 4 -17.61 -28.63 -7.13
C GLY A 4 -16.63 -29.06 -6.04
N LEU A 5 -16.39 -28.25 -5.00
CA LEU A 5 -15.34 -28.52 -3.98
C LEU A 5 -15.86 -29.20 -2.71
N ARG A 6 -17.14 -29.57 -2.63
CA ARG A 6 -17.74 -30.21 -1.45
C ARG A 6 -17.66 -31.74 -1.47
N ASP A 7 -17.37 -32.35 -2.62
CA ASP A 7 -17.43 -33.81 -2.79
C ASP A 7 -16.06 -34.51 -2.71
N ILE A 8 -14.96 -33.75 -2.63
CA ILE A 8 -13.60 -34.31 -2.58
C ILE A 8 -12.86 -33.69 -1.40
N ALA A 9 -12.56 -34.49 -0.38
CA ALA A 9 -11.70 -34.11 0.73
C ALA A 9 -10.25 -33.95 0.23
N VAL A 10 -9.91 -32.74 -0.22
CA VAL A 10 -8.52 -32.35 -0.50
C VAL A 10 -7.89 -31.88 0.82
N PRO A 11 -6.69 -32.36 1.21
CA PRO A 11 -6.04 -32.06 2.49
C PRO A 11 -5.44 -30.64 2.56
N GLY A 12 -6.12 -29.66 1.95
CA GLY A 12 -5.65 -28.29 1.74
C GLY A 12 -5.11 -28.02 0.33
N GLY A 13 -4.77 -26.75 0.08
CA GLY A 13 -4.29 -26.25 -1.21
C GLY A 13 -4.05 -24.73 -1.18
N ILE A 14 -3.52 -24.15 -2.26
CA ILE A 14 -3.41 -22.69 -2.40
C ILE A 14 -4.59 -22.19 -3.23
N ALA A 15 -5.48 -21.39 -2.62
CA ALA A 15 -6.48 -20.64 -3.36
C ALA A 15 -5.81 -19.39 -3.96
N HIS A 16 -5.39 -19.48 -5.22
CA HIS A 16 -4.72 -18.39 -5.93
C HIS A 16 -5.72 -17.27 -6.28
N ALA A 17 -5.34 -16.01 -6.06
CA ALA A 17 -6.13 -14.81 -6.32
C ALA A 17 -7.54 -14.79 -5.69
N PHE A 18 -7.64 -15.17 -4.42
CA PHE A 18 -8.85 -15.08 -3.62
C PHE A 18 -9.35 -13.63 -3.49
N ASN A 19 -10.58 -13.39 -3.95
CA ASN A 19 -11.29 -12.10 -3.87
C ASN A 19 -12.59 -12.19 -3.04
N GLY A 20 -12.72 -13.21 -2.16
CA GLY A 20 -13.91 -13.42 -1.35
C GLY A 20 -13.95 -12.61 -0.05
N SER A 21 -15.07 -12.68 0.67
CA SER A 21 -15.25 -11.99 1.96
C SER A 21 -14.38 -12.59 3.08
N PRO A 22 -14.16 -11.89 4.21
CA PRO A 22 -13.46 -12.43 5.37
C PRO A 22 -14.08 -13.74 5.90
N GLN A 23 -15.40 -13.89 5.80
CA GLN A 23 -16.11 -15.11 6.20
C GLN A 23 -15.80 -16.28 5.25
N GLN A 24 -15.74 -16.01 3.94
CA GLN A 24 -15.30 -17.01 2.96
C GLN A 24 -13.84 -17.38 3.18
N ALA A 25 -12.98 -16.41 3.48
CA ALA A 25 -11.56 -16.64 3.78
C ALA A 25 -11.41 -17.57 4.99
N GLN A 26 -12.15 -17.30 6.07
CA GLN A 26 -12.12 -18.12 7.28
C GLN A 26 -12.58 -19.56 7.00
N ALA A 27 -13.60 -19.74 6.14
CA ALA A 27 -14.05 -21.06 5.73
C ALA A 27 -13.00 -21.82 4.91
N PHE A 28 -12.28 -21.16 4.01
CA PHE A 28 -11.17 -21.77 3.26
C PHE A 28 -9.98 -22.13 4.18
N ILE A 29 -9.63 -21.26 5.13
CA ILE A 29 -8.57 -21.51 6.11
C ILE A 29 -8.95 -22.70 7.01
N ALA A 30 -10.20 -22.77 7.46
CA ALA A 30 -10.72 -23.89 8.26
C ALA A 30 -10.67 -25.23 7.49
N LEU A 31 -10.72 -25.19 6.16
CA LEU A 31 -10.57 -26.35 5.27
C LEU A 31 -9.10 -26.64 4.90
N GLY A 32 -8.13 -25.97 5.54
CA GLY A 32 -6.69 -26.21 5.33
C GLY A 32 -6.10 -25.49 4.11
N PHE A 33 -6.82 -24.56 3.47
CA PHE A 33 -6.30 -23.80 2.34
C PHE A 33 -5.49 -22.57 2.77
N LYS A 34 -4.40 -22.30 2.05
CA LYS A 34 -3.69 -21.00 2.09
C LYS A 34 -4.29 -20.08 1.02
N LEU A 35 -4.58 -18.84 1.39
CA LEU A 35 -5.18 -17.86 0.48
C LEU A 35 -4.12 -16.95 -0.12
N GLY A 36 -3.96 -16.99 -1.45
CA GLY A 36 -3.24 -15.95 -2.18
C GLY A 36 -4.22 -14.87 -2.59
N PHE A 37 -4.05 -13.63 -2.14
CA PHE A 37 -4.91 -12.52 -2.58
C PHE A 37 -4.46 -11.99 -3.94
N GLY A 38 -5.41 -11.62 -4.79
CA GLY A 38 -5.10 -11.03 -6.10
C GLY A 38 -4.47 -9.63 -5.97
N GLY A 39 -3.84 -9.15 -7.05
CA GLY A 39 -3.17 -7.85 -7.07
C GLY A 39 -4.09 -6.67 -6.72
N ALA A 40 -5.35 -6.68 -7.19
CA ALA A 40 -6.30 -5.60 -6.94
C ALA A 40 -6.74 -5.47 -5.48
N VAL A 41 -7.09 -6.59 -4.82
CA VAL A 41 -7.48 -6.60 -3.40
C VAL A 41 -6.29 -6.23 -2.51
N THR A 42 -5.10 -6.71 -2.85
CA THR A 42 -3.87 -6.37 -2.14
C THR A 42 -3.52 -4.89 -2.30
N TYR A 43 -3.71 -4.35 -3.50
CA TYR A 43 -3.50 -2.93 -3.81
C TYR A 43 -4.45 -2.03 -3.02
N ASP A 44 -5.77 -2.28 -3.10
CA ASP A 44 -6.76 -1.45 -2.41
C ASP A 44 -6.58 -1.53 -0.89
N ARG A 45 -6.21 -2.70 -0.37
CA ARG A 45 -5.89 -2.87 1.05
C ARG A 45 -4.61 -2.14 1.44
N ALA A 46 -3.57 -2.15 0.59
CA ALA A 46 -2.33 -1.42 0.85
C ALA A 46 -2.55 0.10 0.93
N LEU A 47 -3.51 0.67 0.18
CA LEU A 47 -3.86 2.08 0.29
C LEU A 47 -4.67 2.44 1.56
N GLN A 48 -5.37 1.46 2.14
CA GLN A 48 -6.21 1.64 3.33
C GLN A 48 -5.50 1.32 4.64
N LEU A 49 -4.52 0.41 4.61
CA LEU A 49 -3.74 0.04 5.79
C LEU A 49 -2.86 1.21 6.18
N ARG A 50 -3.01 1.68 7.43
CA ARG A 50 -2.20 2.76 7.97
C ARG A 50 -1.55 2.38 9.27
N ARG A 51 -0.27 2.68 9.38
CA ARG A 51 0.51 2.42 10.58
C ARG A 51 0.83 3.76 11.25
N PRO A 52 0.70 3.87 12.58
CA PRO A 52 1.21 5.03 13.27
C PRO A 52 2.73 5.09 13.04
N VAL A 53 3.19 6.21 12.49
CA VAL A 53 4.60 6.48 12.22
C VAL A 53 4.99 7.72 13.02
N ASP A 54 6.11 7.62 13.73
CA ASP A 54 6.80 8.78 14.29
C ASP A 54 7.76 9.31 13.24
N LEU A 55 7.53 10.54 12.76
CA LEU A 55 8.34 11.15 11.70
C LEU A 55 9.76 11.45 12.13
N GLU A 56 9.99 11.78 13.41
CA GLU A 56 11.32 12.18 13.89
C GLU A 56 12.28 10.98 13.93
N HIS A 57 11.74 9.80 14.21
CA HIS A 57 12.49 8.54 14.31
C HIS A 57 12.20 7.58 13.15
N PHE A 58 11.50 8.04 12.11
CA PHE A 58 11.13 7.19 10.99
C PHE A 58 12.38 6.67 10.28
N THR A 59 12.43 5.35 10.12
CA THR A 59 13.41 4.68 9.26
C THR A 59 12.64 3.84 8.25
N PRO A 60 12.80 4.08 6.93
CA PRO A 60 12.14 3.26 5.92
C PRO A 60 12.65 1.82 6.00
N SER A 61 11.82 0.87 5.58
CA SER A 61 12.28 -0.52 5.44
C SER A 61 13.46 -0.59 4.46
N PRO A 62 14.40 -1.53 4.63
CA PRO A 62 15.51 -1.72 3.70
C PRO A 62 15.04 -1.85 2.25
N GLU A 63 13.89 -2.46 2.03
CA GLU A 63 13.26 -2.65 0.73
C GLU A 63 12.82 -1.33 0.08
N VAL A 64 12.22 -0.43 0.86
CA VAL A 64 11.83 0.92 0.41
C VAL A 64 13.07 1.80 0.22
N ALA A 65 14.00 1.76 1.17
CA ALA A 65 15.26 2.50 1.11
C ALA A 65 16.08 2.12 -0.13
N ALA A 66 16.08 0.84 -0.52
CA ALA A 66 16.76 0.37 -1.73
C ALA A 66 16.17 0.94 -3.03
N GLN A 67 14.96 1.50 -3.01
CA GLN A 67 14.36 2.16 -4.18
C GLN A 67 14.77 3.65 -4.29
N ILE A 68 15.44 4.19 -3.28
CA ILE A 68 15.99 5.54 -3.30
C ILE A 68 17.37 5.49 -3.98
N ASN A 69 17.47 6.13 -5.13
CA ASN A 69 18.71 6.15 -5.91
C ASN A 69 19.76 7.06 -5.27
N ARG A 70 21.00 6.95 -5.74
CA ARG A 70 22.12 7.83 -5.31
C ARG A 70 21.86 9.32 -5.57
N ASP A 71 20.96 9.66 -6.49
CA ASP A 71 20.53 11.04 -6.75
C ASP A 71 19.44 11.54 -5.77
N GLY A 72 19.12 10.76 -4.73
CA GLY A 72 18.10 11.07 -3.72
C GLY A 72 16.67 10.92 -4.24
N LYS A 73 16.46 10.29 -5.40
CA LYS A 73 15.12 10.10 -5.97
C LYS A 73 14.62 8.68 -5.75
N LEU A 74 13.47 8.58 -5.10
CA LEU A 74 12.68 7.37 -5.02
C LEU A 74 12.06 7.09 -6.39
N ARG A 75 12.42 5.96 -6.98
CA ARG A 75 11.86 5.45 -8.24
C ARG A 75 11.43 4.01 -8.05
N VAL A 76 10.15 3.76 -8.29
CA VAL A 76 9.58 2.42 -8.27
C VAL A 76 8.60 2.28 -9.43
N SER A 77 8.64 1.15 -10.13
CA SER A 77 7.69 0.83 -11.21
C SER A 77 6.56 -0.05 -10.69
N PRO A 78 5.35 -0.02 -11.29
CA PRO A 78 4.24 -0.89 -10.88
C PRO A 78 4.54 -2.40 -10.96
N GLU A 79 5.49 -2.80 -11.81
CA GLU A 79 5.93 -4.19 -11.97
C GLU A 79 6.88 -4.64 -10.86
N ASN A 80 7.40 -3.70 -10.07
CA ASN A 80 8.24 -4.00 -8.93
C ASN A 80 7.41 -4.68 -7.83
N PRO A 81 7.79 -5.86 -7.32
CA PRO A 81 7.09 -6.53 -6.22
C PRO A 81 6.93 -5.68 -4.95
N ARG A 82 7.77 -4.65 -4.78
CA ARG A 82 7.77 -3.71 -3.65
C ARG A 82 6.94 -2.45 -3.90
N TYR A 83 6.31 -2.32 -5.06
CA TYR A 83 5.51 -1.14 -5.40
C TYR A 83 4.47 -0.80 -4.33
N LEU A 84 3.69 -1.79 -3.90
CA LEU A 84 2.64 -1.60 -2.88
C LEU A 84 3.20 -1.16 -1.52
N GLU A 85 4.36 -1.69 -1.14
CA GLU A 85 5.03 -1.34 0.12
C GLU A 85 5.52 0.11 0.09
N VAL A 86 6.07 0.55 -1.04
CA VAL A 86 6.43 1.95 -1.26
C VAL A 86 5.20 2.85 -1.18
N LEU A 87 4.11 2.49 -1.86
CA LEU A 87 2.87 3.30 -1.83
C LEU A 87 2.29 3.43 -0.43
N ALA A 88 2.23 2.32 0.32
CA ALA A 88 1.76 2.33 1.70
C ALA A 88 2.63 3.24 2.57
N THR A 89 3.96 3.17 2.42
CA THR A 89 4.91 4.03 3.14
C THR A 89 4.68 5.51 2.84
N LEU A 90 4.44 5.88 1.58
CA LEU A 90 4.13 7.27 1.22
C LEU A 90 2.86 7.77 1.94
N LEU A 91 1.83 6.94 1.99
CA LEU A 91 0.58 7.31 2.66
C LEU A 91 0.73 7.37 4.19
N ASP A 92 1.44 6.42 4.79
CA ASP A 92 1.74 6.41 6.22
C ASP A 92 2.48 7.69 6.63
N LEU A 93 3.53 8.06 5.89
CA LEU A 93 4.28 9.30 6.12
C LEU A 93 3.41 10.54 5.91
N LEU A 94 2.55 10.54 4.90
CA LEU A 94 1.66 11.67 4.66
C LEU A 94 0.63 11.84 5.79
N GLU A 95 0.16 10.76 6.40
CA GLU A 95 -0.74 10.83 7.56
C GLU A 95 -0.03 11.24 8.84
N ALA A 96 1.15 10.69 9.11
CA ALA A 96 1.99 11.11 10.22
C ALA A 96 2.41 12.60 10.10
N ALA A 97 2.53 13.10 8.87
CA ALA A 97 2.77 14.51 8.57
C ALA A 97 1.50 15.37 8.56
N GLU A 98 0.36 14.87 9.03
CA GLU A 98 -0.92 15.59 9.04
C GLU A 98 -1.32 16.14 7.65
N GLY A 99 -0.95 15.39 6.60
CA GLY A 99 -1.18 15.77 5.20
C GLY A 99 -0.13 16.72 4.61
N HIS A 100 0.88 17.18 5.36
CA HIS A 100 1.95 18.03 4.86
C HIS A 100 2.99 17.23 4.06
N VAL A 101 2.93 17.35 2.72
CA VAL A 101 3.83 16.61 1.82
C VAL A 101 5.31 16.96 2.02
N ALA A 102 5.64 18.20 2.38
CA ALA A 102 7.02 18.60 2.62
C ALA A 102 7.64 17.81 3.79
N ALA A 103 6.94 17.71 4.92
CA ALA A 103 7.41 16.95 6.08
C ALA A 103 7.52 15.44 5.77
N ALA A 104 6.53 14.87 5.07
CA ALA A 104 6.57 13.48 4.63
C ALA A 104 7.76 13.18 3.68
N ALA A 105 8.05 14.10 2.75
CA ALA A 105 9.18 13.96 1.83
C ALA A 105 10.53 14.06 2.55
N THR A 106 10.66 14.99 3.50
CA THR A 106 11.86 15.13 4.35
C THR A 106 12.11 13.87 5.17
N ALA A 107 11.08 13.28 5.78
CA ALA A 107 11.22 12.05 6.55
C ALA A 107 11.74 10.86 5.71
N LEU A 108 11.40 10.82 4.42
CA LEU A 108 11.89 9.80 3.49
C LEU A 108 13.24 10.16 2.84
N GLY A 109 13.76 11.37 3.07
CA GLY A 109 15.01 11.85 2.47
C GLY A 109 14.91 12.15 0.97
N ILE A 110 13.71 12.46 0.45
CA ILE A 110 13.49 12.80 -0.96
C ILE A 110 12.93 14.22 -1.12
N THR A 111 12.96 14.74 -2.35
CA THR A 111 12.38 16.07 -2.62
C THR A 111 10.85 16.05 -2.61
N THR A 112 10.22 17.15 -2.20
CA THR A 112 8.76 17.34 -2.26
C THR A 112 8.21 17.09 -3.67
N THR A 113 8.92 17.55 -4.70
CA THR A 113 8.55 17.30 -6.10
C THR A 113 8.59 15.82 -6.44
N ASN A 114 9.60 15.07 -5.99
CA ASN A 114 9.65 13.62 -6.22
C ASN A 114 8.49 12.91 -5.53
N PHE A 115 8.16 13.28 -4.29
CA PHE A 115 7.01 12.74 -3.57
C PHE A 115 5.69 13.01 -4.29
N ILE A 116 5.43 14.26 -4.69
CA ILE A 116 4.22 14.65 -5.43
C ILE A 116 4.14 13.90 -6.75
N ASN A 117 5.25 13.77 -7.49
CA ASN A 117 5.27 13.04 -8.75
C ASN A 117 4.96 11.55 -8.56
N LEU A 118 5.38 10.93 -7.45
CA LEU A 118 5.02 9.55 -7.12
C LEU A 118 3.53 9.41 -6.83
N LEU A 119 2.94 10.35 -6.10
CA LEU A 119 1.48 10.35 -5.84
C LEU A 119 0.66 10.44 -7.13
N HIS A 120 1.12 11.21 -8.12
CA HIS A 120 0.45 11.37 -9.41
C HIS A 120 0.59 10.17 -10.35
N ARG A 121 1.51 9.23 -10.08
CA ARG A 121 1.67 8.03 -10.93
C ARG A 121 0.45 7.14 -10.93
N ASP A 122 -0.38 7.24 -9.89
CA ASP A 122 -1.54 6.39 -9.73
C ASP A 122 -2.77 7.19 -9.25
N PRO A 123 -3.87 7.22 -10.03
CA PRO A 123 -5.07 7.96 -9.67
C PRO A 123 -5.68 7.57 -8.32
N LYS A 124 -5.58 6.29 -7.92
CA LYS A 124 -6.11 5.83 -6.63
C LYS A 124 -5.26 6.33 -5.48
N LEU A 125 -3.93 6.30 -5.64
CA LEU A 125 -2.98 6.84 -4.67
C LEU A 125 -3.16 8.35 -4.50
N TRP A 126 -3.31 9.08 -5.61
CA TRP A 126 -3.60 10.51 -5.60
C TRP A 126 -4.90 10.83 -4.84
N THR A 127 -5.96 10.08 -5.13
CA THR A 127 -7.25 10.25 -4.45
C THR A 127 -7.13 9.99 -2.95
N ALA A 128 -6.39 8.95 -2.55
CA ALA A 128 -6.13 8.66 -1.14
C ALA A 128 -5.34 9.80 -0.46
N ALA A 129 -4.30 10.33 -1.13
CA ALA A 129 -3.51 11.45 -0.65
C ALA A 129 -4.36 12.72 -0.42
N LEU A 130 -5.23 13.05 -1.38
CA LEU A 130 -6.15 14.19 -1.25
C LEU A 130 -7.17 13.99 -0.14
N ALA A 131 -7.72 12.79 0.01
CA ALA A 131 -8.66 12.47 1.10
C ALA A 131 -8.03 12.67 2.48
N LEU A 132 -6.76 12.30 2.65
CA LEU A 132 -6.01 12.52 3.88
C LEU A 132 -5.78 13.99 4.17
N ARG A 133 -5.32 14.73 3.16
CA ARG A 133 -5.13 16.17 3.29
C ARG A 133 -6.42 16.87 3.71
N LYS A 134 -7.54 16.51 3.08
CA LYS A 134 -8.87 17.00 3.45
C LYS A 134 -9.24 16.65 4.89
N ARG A 135 -8.88 15.45 5.38
CA ARG A 135 -9.12 15.02 6.77
C ARG A 135 -8.43 15.92 7.79
N PHE A 136 -7.25 16.44 7.45
CA PHE A 136 -6.50 17.40 8.27
C PHE A 136 -6.81 18.87 7.93
N GLY A 137 -7.87 19.15 7.16
CA GLY A 137 -8.28 20.52 6.82
C GLY A 137 -7.41 21.22 5.78
N LEU A 138 -6.49 20.50 5.12
CA LEU A 138 -5.59 21.07 4.11
C LEU A 138 -6.26 21.10 2.73
N GLY A 139 -5.98 22.17 1.99
CA GLY A 139 -6.39 22.31 0.58
C GLY A 139 -5.70 21.30 -0.35
N PRO A 140 -6.24 21.14 -1.58
CA PRO A 140 -5.66 20.24 -2.57
C PRO A 140 -4.21 20.62 -2.89
N LEU A 141 -3.40 19.62 -3.21
CA LEU A 141 -2.05 19.84 -3.70
C LEU A 141 -2.12 20.53 -5.06
N LYS A 142 -1.37 21.62 -5.22
CA LYS A 142 -1.20 22.27 -6.53
C LYS A 142 -0.19 21.45 -7.33
N THR A 143 -0.58 21.05 -8.54
CA THR A 143 0.31 20.54 -9.59
C THR A 143 1.31 21.60 -10.02
#